data_AF-A0A814I9C0-F1
#
_entry.id   AF-A0A814I9C0-F1
#
_cell.length_a   1.000
_cell.length_b   1.000
_cell.length_c   1.000
_cell.angle_alpha   90.00
_cell.angle_beta   90.00
_cell.angle_gamma   90.00
#
_symmetry.space_group_name_H-M   'P 1'
#
loop_
_entity.id
_entity.type
_entity.pdbx_description
1 polymer ?
#
loop_
_entity_poly.entity_id
_entity_poly.type
_entity_poly.pdbx_seq_one_letter_code
_entity_poly.pdbx_strand_id
1 'polypeptide(L)'
;MCWTYMQNNWNKIESIYGRHDSHLVHFIGTVPGLFISKERAEEVQKFYANHPNPFLERSVKKVLEQIRIRRLVLERHELSINEFLNV
;
A
#
# COMPACT_ATOMS: atom_id res chain seq x y z
N MET A 1 -4.08 -0.49 12.61
CA MET A 1 -5.46 0.01 12.81
C MET A 1 -6.21 0.15 11.48
N CYS A 2 -5.82 1.05 10.57
CA CYS A 2 -6.55 1.25 9.30
C CYS A 2 -6.46 0.03 8.34
N TRP A 3 -5.25 -0.50 8.13
CA TRP A 3 -5.02 -1.67 7.27
C TRP A 3 -5.76 -2.92 7.76
N THR A 4 -5.65 -3.23 9.06
CA THR A 4 -6.37 -4.34 9.70
C THR A 4 -7.89 -4.21 9.56
N TYR A 5 -8.43 -3.01 9.73
CA TYR A 5 -9.87 -2.77 9.52
C TYR A 5 -10.28 -3.06 8.08
N MET A 6 -9.46 -2.65 7.11
CA MET A 6 -9.73 -2.89 5.69
C MET A 6 -9.69 -4.39 5.36
N GLN A 7 -8.71 -5.13 5.89
CA GLN A 7 -8.62 -6.59 5.72
C GLN A 7 -9.87 -7.28 6.29
N ASN A 8 -10.27 -6.93 7.51
CA ASN A 8 -11.40 -7.56 8.20
C ASN A 8 -12.76 -7.26 7.55
N ASN A 9 -12.87 -6.16 6.81
CA ASN A 9 -14.13 -5.71 6.20
C ASN A 9 -14.11 -5.79 4.66
N TRP A 10 -13.11 -6.43 4.07
CA TRP A 10 -12.86 -6.38 2.64
C TRP A 10 -14.07 -6.74 1.78
N ASN A 11 -14.72 -7.87 2.06
CA ASN A 11 -15.89 -8.32 1.31
C ASN A 11 -17.02 -7.28 1.29
N LYS A 12 -17.22 -6.57 2.41
CA LYS A 12 -18.22 -5.51 2.50
C LYS A 12 -17.79 -4.29 1.68
N ILE A 13 -16.54 -3.88 1.79
CA ILE A 13 -15.96 -2.76 1.02
C ILE A 13 -16.07 -3.06 -0.49
N GLU A 14 -15.66 -4.25 -0.92
CA GLU A 14 -15.74 -4.69 -2.30
C GLU A 14 -17.18 -4.79 -2.81
N SER A 15 -18.12 -5.26 -1.98
CA SER A 15 -19.54 -5.31 -2.38
C SER A 15 -20.16 -3.93 -2.63
N ILE A 16 -19.71 -2.91 -1.90
CA ILE A 16 -20.23 -1.55 -1.97
C ILE A 16 -19.55 -0.76 -3.10
N TYR A 17 -18.23 -0.87 -3.21
CA TYR A 17 -17.42 -0.01 -4.08
C TYR A 17 -16.87 -0.74 -5.32
N GLY A 18 -16.92 -2.07 -5.37
CA GLY A 18 -16.25 -2.91 -6.37
C GLY A 18 -16.93 -3.02 -7.73
N ARG A 19 -18.15 -2.48 -7.88
CA ARG A 19 -18.93 -2.65 -9.11
C ARG A 19 -18.66 -1.58 -10.17
N HIS A 20 -18.42 -0.32 -9.79
CA HIS A 20 -18.43 0.77 -10.79
C HIS A 20 -17.54 1.99 -10.50
N ASP A 21 -16.71 2.03 -9.45
CA ASP A 21 -15.97 3.28 -9.18
C ASP A 21 -14.58 3.12 -8.53
N SER A 22 -13.72 4.02 -8.97
CA SER A 22 -12.31 4.29 -8.63
C SER A 22 -12.01 4.49 -7.14
N HIS A 23 -13.01 4.54 -6.27
CA HIS A 23 -12.86 4.74 -4.83
C HIS A 23 -12.05 3.63 -4.16
N LEU A 24 -12.18 2.38 -4.64
CA LEU A 24 -11.30 1.27 -4.21
C LEU A 24 -9.83 1.51 -4.53
N VAL A 25 -9.53 2.15 -5.67
CA VAL A 25 -8.15 2.53 -6.02
C VAL A 25 -7.58 3.53 -5.03
N HIS A 26 -8.40 4.46 -4.54
CA HIS A 26 -7.99 5.39 -3.49
C HIS A 26 -7.73 4.68 -2.15
N PHE A 27 -8.57 3.72 -1.76
CA PHE A 27 -8.31 2.92 -0.54
C PHE A 27 -7.00 2.15 -0.62
N ILE A 28 -6.70 1.54 -1.77
CA ILE A 28 -5.44 0.85 -2.03
C ILE A 28 -4.27 1.84 -2.03
N GLY A 29 -4.40 2.98 -2.69
CA GLY A 29 -3.32 3.97 -2.80
C GLY A 29 -2.94 4.63 -1.47
N THR A 30 -3.92 4.86 -0.60
CA THR A 30 -3.72 5.67 0.61
C THR A 30 -3.17 4.86 1.78
N VAL A 31 -3.72 3.67 2.07
CA VAL A 31 -3.34 2.94 3.29
C VAL A 31 -2.02 2.18 3.10
N PRO A 32 -1.91 1.22 2.16
CA PRO A 32 -0.65 0.53 1.95
C PRO A 32 0.43 1.35 1.23
N GLY A 33 0.08 2.42 0.51
CA GLY A 33 1.06 3.31 -0.14
C GLY A 33 1.94 4.12 0.83
N LEU A 34 1.64 4.09 2.13
CA LEU A 34 2.46 4.69 3.19
C LEU A 34 3.49 3.73 3.80
N PHE A 35 3.44 2.44 3.46
CA PHE A 35 4.40 1.48 3.98
C PHE A 35 5.79 1.65 3.36
N ILE A 36 6.82 1.26 4.12
CA ILE A 36 8.24 1.42 3.75
C ILE A 36 9.01 0.09 3.91
N SER A 37 8.45 -0.88 4.62
CA SER A 37 9.10 -2.17 4.91
C SER A 37 8.75 -3.25 3.89
N LYS A 38 9.69 -4.18 3.66
CA LYS A 38 9.51 -5.32 2.74
C LYS A 38 8.38 -6.25 3.19
N GLU A 39 8.27 -6.51 4.48
CA GLU A 39 7.28 -7.40 5.10
C GLU A 39 5.86 -6.91 4.81
N ARG A 40 5.66 -5.58 4.82
CA ARG A 40 4.38 -4.96 4.47
C ARG A 40 4.08 -5.05 2.98
N ALA A 41 5.08 -4.94 2.10
CA ALA A 41 4.87 -5.18 0.67
C ALA A 41 4.42 -6.61 0.40
N GLU A 42 5.05 -7.60 1.07
CA GLU A 42 4.65 -9.01 0.97
C GLU A 42 3.25 -9.26 1.52
N GLU A 43 2.89 -8.63 2.65
CA GLU A 43 1.54 -8.72 3.22
C GLU A 43 0.48 -8.16 2.27
N VAL A 44 0.74 -6.99 1.67
CA VAL A 44 -0.13 -6.35 0.69
C VAL A 44 -0.29 -7.23 -0.55
N GLN A 45 0.81 -7.79 -1.06
CA GLN A 45 0.79 -8.70 -2.21
C GLN A 45 -0.05 -9.95 -1.93
N LYS A 46 0.17 -10.61 -0.78
CA LYS A 46 -0.59 -11.80 -0.36
C LYS A 46 -2.08 -11.48 -0.20
N PHE A 47 -2.40 -10.33 0.39
CA PHE A 47 -3.79 -9.93 0.60
C PHE A 47 -4.56 -9.80 -0.72
N TYR A 48 -4.02 -9.07 -1.70
CA TYR A 48 -4.70 -8.88 -3.00
C TYR A 48 -4.61 -10.10 -3.92
N ALA A 49 -3.63 -10.99 -3.74
CA ALA A 49 -3.63 -12.30 -4.40
C ALA A 49 -4.80 -13.18 -3.96
N ASN A 50 -5.17 -13.10 -2.68
CA ASN A 50 -6.31 -13.82 -2.11
C ASN A 50 -7.67 -13.15 -2.39
N HIS A 51 -7.68 -11.91 -2.87
CA HIS A 51 -8.89 -11.15 -3.21
C HIS A 51 -8.76 -10.54 -4.61
N PRO A 52 -8.77 -11.38 -5.67
CA PRO A 52 -8.52 -10.92 -7.02
C PRO A 52 -9.65 -10.02 -7.52
N ASN A 53 -9.30 -8.81 -7.93
CA ASN A 53 -10.22 -7.88 -8.56
C ASN A 53 -9.53 -7.24 -9.78
N PRO A 54 -10.03 -7.47 -11.02
CA PRO A 54 -9.40 -6.97 -12.24
C PRO A 54 -9.19 -5.45 -12.27
N PHE A 55 -10.06 -4.68 -11.62
CA PHE A 55 -9.96 -3.22 -11.58
C PHE A 55 -8.83 -2.73 -10.65
N LEU A 56 -8.36 -3.57 -9.74
CA LEU A 56 -7.38 -3.22 -8.70
C LEU A 56 -5.96 -3.64 -9.09
N GLU A 57 -5.81 -4.51 -10.08
CA GLU A 57 -4.53 -5.12 -10.44
C GLU A 57 -3.42 -4.08 -10.71
N ARG A 58 -3.75 -3.02 -11.46
CA ARG A 58 -2.83 -1.91 -11.75
C ARG A 58 -2.48 -1.13 -10.48
N SER A 59 -3.47 -0.86 -9.64
CA SER A 59 -3.33 -0.08 -8.41
C SER A 59 -2.48 -0.81 -7.38
N VAL A 60 -2.65 -2.13 -7.26
CA VAL A 60 -1.82 -3.00 -6.41
C VAL A 60 -0.37 -2.97 -6.89
N LYS A 61 -0.11 -3.14 -8.20
CA LYS A 61 1.25 -3.03 -8.76
C LYS A 61 1.89 -1.68 -8.45
N LYS A 62 1.14 -0.58 -8.61
CA LYS A 62 1.60 0.77 -8.31
C LYS A 62 1.96 0.95 -6.83
N VAL A 63 1.16 0.44 -5.91
CA VAL A 63 1.41 0.56 -4.48
C VAL A 63 2.61 -0.27 -4.03
N LEU A 64 2.76 -1.50 -4.53
CA LEU A 64 3.94 -2.31 -4.24
C LEU A 64 5.22 -1.60 -4.70
N GLU A 65 5.19 -0.98 -5.88
CA GLU A 65 6.30 -0.19 -6.39
C GLU A 65 6.56 1.07 -5.55
N GLN A 66 5.50 1.74 -5.07
CA GLN A 66 5.63 2.89 -4.18
C GLN A 66 6.31 2.51 -2.85
N ILE A 67 5.93 1.37 -2.24
CA ILE A 67 6.58 0.87 -1.02
C ILE A 67 8.07 0.62 -1.27
N ARG A 68 8.40 -0.01 -2.40
CA ARG A 68 9.79 -0.26 -2.82
C ARG A 68 10.60 1.02 -2.97
N ILE A 69 10.05 2.03 -3.67
CA ILE A 69 10.71 3.32 -3.89
C ILE A 69 10.91 4.05 -2.56
N ARG A 70 9.89 4.11 -1.70
CA ARG A 70 10.00 4.77 -0.39
C ARG A 70 11.13 4.17 0.45
N ARG A 71 11.25 2.85 0.44
CA ARG A 71 12.35 2.16 1.13
C ARG A 71 13.71 2.61 0.61
N LEU A 72 13.91 2.62 -0.71
CA LEU A 72 15.17 3.04 -1.33
C LEU A 72 15.49 4.51 -1.08
N VAL A 73 14.48 5.38 -1.07
CA VAL A 73 14.65 6.80 -0.73
C VAL A 73 15.08 6.94 0.72
N LEU A 74 14.45 6.21 1.65
CA LEU A 74 14.84 6.21 3.05
C LEU A 74 16.30 5.74 3.22
N GLU A 75 16.65 4.57 2.67
CA GLU A 75 18.00 4.00 2.71
C GLU A 75 19.06 4.97 2.13
N ARG A 76 18.73 5.68 1.05
CA ARG A 76 19.65 6.64 0.42
C ARG A 76 19.89 7.87 1.27
N HIS A 77 18.85 8.40 1.90
CA HIS A 77 18.90 9.71 2.55
C HIS A 77 19.08 9.63 4.07
N GLU A 78 19.03 8.45 4.67
CA GLU A 78 19.15 8.25 6.12
C GLU A 78 20.42 8.91 6.69
N LEU A 79 21.58 8.66 6.09
CA LEU A 79 22.86 9.25 6.54
C LEU A 79 22.86 10.78 6.41
N SER A 80 22.43 11.31 5.26
CA SER A 80 22.40 12.75 4.99
C SER A 80 21.41 13.50 5.89
N ILE A 81 20.26 12.89 6.20
CA ILE A 81 19.27 13.47 7.11
C ILE A 81 19.83 13.49 8.54
N ASN A 82 20.47 12.40 8.98
CA ASN A 82 21.08 12.33 10.31
C ASN A 82 22.22 13.35 10.46
N GLU A 83 23.04 13.56 9.42
CA GLU A 83 24.07 14.61 9.41
C GLU A 83 23.48 16.02 9.51
N PHE A 84 22.40 16.31 8.77
CA PHE A 84 21.73 17.61 8.82
C PHE A 84 21.07 17.92 10.18
N LEU A 85 20.50 16.91 10.83
CA LEU A 85 19.78 17.06 12.10
C LEU A 85 20.69 17.09 13.34
N ASN A 86 21.94 16.63 13.22
CA ASN A 86 22.93 16.64 14.31
C ASN A 86 23.73 17.96 14.41
N VAL A 87 23.12 19.09 14.01
CA VAL A 87 23.65 20.45 14.24
C VAL A 87 23.31 20.92 15.64
#